data_AF-A0A2J8W5R8-F1
#
_entry.id   AF-A0A2J8W5R8-F1
#
_cell.length_a   1.000
_cell.length_b   1.000
_cell.length_c   1.000
_cell.angle_alpha   90.00
_cell.angle_beta   90.00
_cell.angle_gamma   90.00
#
_symmetry.space_group_name_H-M   'P 1'
#
loop_
_entity.id
_entity.type
_entity.pdbx_description
1 polymer ?
#
loop_
_entity_poly.entity_id
_entity_poly.type
_entity_poly.pdbx_seq_one_letter_code
_entity_poly.pdbx_strand_id
1 'polypeptide(L)'
;AAAVGSVATLATEPGEDAFRKLFRFYRQSRPGTADLEGVIDFSAAHAARGTGPGAQKVIKSQLNVSSVSEQNAYRAGLQPVSKWQAYGLKGYPDIKK
;
A
#
# COMPACT_ATOMS: atom_id res chain seq x y z
N ALA A 1 2.54 -17.49 -28.79
CA ALA A 1 3.00 -16.11 -28.52
C ALA A 1 2.59 -15.74 -27.10
N ALA A 2 3.54 -15.31 -26.27
CA ALA A 2 3.28 -14.97 -24.87
C ALA A 2 2.31 -13.79 -24.77
N ALA A 3 1.31 -13.91 -23.89
CA ALA A 3 0.41 -12.82 -23.57
C ALA A 3 1.22 -11.69 -22.94
N VAL A 4 1.46 -10.63 -23.73
CA VAL A 4 1.87 -9.33 -23.23
C VAL A 4 0.80 -8.90 -22.24
N GLY A 5 1.15 -8.94 -20.95
CA GLY A 5 0.30 -8.46 -19.87
C GLY A 5 -0.20 -7.07 -20.23
N SER A 6 -1.53 -6.92 -20.23
CA SER A 6 -2.21 -5.68 -20.57
C SER A 6 -1.80 -4.60 -19.57
N VAL A 7 -0.71 -3.89 -19.88
CA VAL A 7 -0.56 -2.51 -19.46
C VAL A 7 -1.76 -1.83 -20.08
N ALA A 8 -2.80 -1.58 -19.28
CA ALA A 8 -3.87 -0.72 -19.69
C ALA A 8 -3.20 0.60 -20.08
N THR A 9 -3.03 0.82 -21.38
CA THR A 9 -2.46 2.04 -21.92
C THR A 9 -3.40 3.12 -21.49
N LEU A 10 -2.99 3.76 -20.42
CA LEU A 10 -3.71 4.75 -19.68
C LEU A 10 -3.77 5.94 -20.65
N ALA A 11 -4.80 5.99 -21.50
CA ALA A 11 -4.92 6.98 -22.56
C ALA A 11 -4.97 8.36 -21.90
N THR A 12 -4.02 9.24 -22.25
CA THR A 12 -3.94 10.57 -21.65
C THR A 12 -4.93 11.46 -22.38
N GLU A 13 -5.96 11.93 -21.68
CA GLU A 13 -6.76 13.03 -22.21
C GLU A 13 -5.87 14.28 -22.34
N PRO A 14 -6.03 15.11 -23.39
CA PRO A 14 -5.26 16.34 -23.53
C PRO A 14 -5.41 17.23 -22.27
N GLY A 15 -4.30 17.51 -21.58
CA GLY A 15 -4.28 18.36 -20.37
C GLY A 15 -4.56 17.63 -19.05
N GLU A 16 -4.50 16.30 -19.00
CA GLU A 16 -4.63 15.53 -17.75
C GLU A 16 -3.30 15.29 -17.02
N ASP A 17 -3.25 15.64 -15.73
CA ASP A 17 -2.10 15.39 -14.86
C ASP A 17 -2.04 13.93 -14.38
N ALA A 18 -0.85 13.50 -13.95
CA ALA A 18 -0.60 12.11 -13.56
C ALA A 18 -1.49 11.63 -12.40
N PHE A 19 -1.87 12.52 -11.48
CA PHE A 19 -2.71 12.14 -10.34
C PHE A 19 -4.14 11.91 -10.79
N ARG A 20 -4.72 12.84 -11.57
CA ARG A 20 -6.08 12.72 -12.10
C ARG A 20 -6.25 11.49 -12.97
N LYS A 21 -5.20 11.17 -13.74
CA LYS A 21 -5.11 9.96 -14.57
C LYS A 21 -5.15 8.67 -13.74
N LEU A 22 -4.32 8.57 -12.70
CA LEU A 22 -4.30 7.42 -11.78
C LEU A 22 -5.63 7.29 -11.03
N PHE A 23 -6.18 8.41 -10.56
CA PHE A 23 -7.47 8.42 -9.88
C PHE A 23 -8.59 7.88 -10.77
N ARG A 24 -8.67 8.35 -12.03
CA ARG A 24 -9.66 7.85 -13.00
C ARG A 24 -9.50 6.36 -13.25
N PHE A 25 -8.27 5.89 -13.44
CA PHE A 25 -7.95 4.50 -13.66
C PHE A 25 -8.46 3.63 -12.51
N TYR A 26 -8.04 3.90 -11.28
CA TYR A 26 -8.45 3.11 -10.12
C TYR A 26 -9.95 3.21 -9.80
N ARG A 27 -10.59 4.33 -10.12
CA ARG A 27 -12.05 4.47 -10.01
C ARG A 27 -12.81 3.54 -10.97
N GLN A 28 -12.23 3.22 -12.13
CA GLN A 28 -12.83 2.37 -13.16
C GLN A 28 -12.30 0.92 -13.13
N SER A 29 -11.27 0.64 -12.33
CA SER A 29 -10.68 -0.69 -12.19
C SER A 29 -11.68 -1.72 -11.69
N ARG A 30 -11.53 -2.95 -12.17
CA ARG A 30 -12.38 -4.07 -11.77
C ARG A 30 -11.74 -4.83 -10.60
N PRO A 31 -12.47 -5.14 -9.52
CA PRO A 31 -11.95 -5.99 -8.46
C PRO A 31 -11.53 -7.36 -9.00
N GLY A 32 -10.36 -7.87 -8.59
CA GLY A 32 -9.86 -9.19 -8.97
C GLY A 32 -9.15 -9.28 -10.33
N THR A 33 -8.99 -8.17 -11.06
CA THR A 33 -8.15 -8.12 -12.27
C THR A 33 -6.73 -7.65 -11.94
N ALA A 34 -5.82 -7.78 -12.92
CA ALA A 34 -4.44 -7.29 -12.82
C ALA A 34 -4.36 -5.75 -12.66
N ASP A 35 -5.46 -5.02 -12.82
CA ASP A 35 -5.50 -3.56 -12.69
C ASP A 35 -5.09 -3.07 -11.29
N LEU A 36 -5.24 -3.92 -10.26
CA LEU A 36 -4.88 -3.60 -8.88
C LEU A 36 -3.47 -4.07 -8.47
N GLU A 37 -2.71 -4.69 -9.36
CA GLU A 37 -1.35 -5.20 -9.05
C GLU A 37 -0.38 -4.07 -8.63
N GLY A 38 -0.64 -2.83 -9.08
CA GLY A 38 0.12 -1.64 -8.67
C GLY A 38 -0.22 -1.08 -7.29
N VAL A 39 -1.30 -1.55 -6.66
CA VAL A 39 -1.75 -1.08 -5.34
C VAL A 39 -0.96 -1.80 -4.24
N ILE A 40 -0.43 -1.02 -3.28
CA ILE A 40 0.34 -1.57 -2.17
C ILE A 40 -0.60 -2.23 -1.17
N ASP A 41 -0.41 -3.53 -0.94
CA ASP A 41 -1.02 -4.27 0.16
C ASP A 41 -0.04 -4.38 1.35
N PHE A 42 -0.31 -3.61 2.40
CA PHE A 42 0.49 -3.61 3.63
C PHE A 42 0.29 -4.88 4.48
N SER A 43 -0.82 -5.60 4.31
CA SER A 43 -1.06 -6.84 5.05
C SER A 43 -0.17 -7.98 4.54
N ALA A 44 0.08 -8.01 3.24
CA ALA A 44 0.97 -8.97 2.58
C ALA A 44 2.46 -8.54 2.58
N ALA A 45 2.77 -7.30 2.97
CA ALA A 45 4.13 -6.76 2.92
C ALA A 45 5.16 -7.52 3.82
N HIS A 46 4.68 -8.35 4.74
CA HIS A 46 5.50 -9.27 5.53
C HIS A 46 5.96 -10.51 4.77
N ALA A 47 5.15 -11.00 3.83
CA ALA A 47 5.28 -12.32 3.23
C ALA A 47 6.05 -12.31 1.91
N ALA A 48 5.99 -11.20 1.17
CA ALA A 48 6.76 -11.01 -0.04
C ALA A 48 7.02 -9.51 -0.22
N ARG A 49 8.27 -9.13 -0.50
CA ARG A 49 8.53 -7.83 -1.14
C ARG A 49 7.82 -7.90 -2.49
N GLY A 50 6.66 -7.26 -2.60
CA GLY A 50 5.89 -7.23 -3.83
C GLY A 50 6.77 -6.84 -5.01
N THR A 51 6.49 -7.42 -6.17
CA THR A 51 7.30 -7.24 -7.39
C THR A 51 7.13 -5.84 -8.00
N GLY A 52 6.09 -5.10 -7.59
CA GLY A 52 5.77 -3.77 -8.12
C GLY A 52 6.67 -2.63 -7.57
N PRO A 53 6.89 -1.55 -8.34
CA PRO A 53 7.69 -0.39 -7.94
C PRO A 53 7.22 0.30 -6.65
N GLY A 54 5.92 0.25 -6.35
CA GLY A 54 5.33 0.78 -5.13
C GLY A 54 5.69 -0.05 -3.89
N ALA A 55 5.66 -1.38 -4.01
CA ALA A 55 5.99 -2.29 -2.92
C ALA A 55 7.45 -2.18 -2.47
N GLN A 56 8.37 -1.86 -3.39
CA GLN A 56 9.78 -1.60 -3.07
C GLN A 56 10.01 -0.32 -2.25
N LYS A 57 9.02 0.59 -2.18
CA LYS A 57 9.09 1.80 -1.37
C LYS A 57 8.60 1.58 0.07
N VAL A 58 8.02 0.42 0.38
CA VAL A 58 7.51 0.11 1.72
C VAL A 58 8.68 -0.16 2.66
N ILE A 59 8.73 0.58 3.77
CA ILE A 59 9.74 0.43 4.83
C ILE A 59 9.05 0.13 6.16
N LYS A 60 9.67 -0.68 7.03
CA LYS A 60 9.16 -0.89 8.39
C LYS A 60 9.34 0.39 9.20
N SER A 61 8.29 0.78 9.91
CA SER A 61 8.28 1.92 10.82
C SER A 61 8.35 1.42 12.26
N GLN A 62 9.37 1.85 12.99
CA GLN A 62 9.54 1.42 14.38
C GLN A 62 8.44 2.04 15.25
N LEU A 63 7.73 1.19 15.99
CA LEU A 63 6.79 1.59 17.03
C LEU A 63 7.46 1.56 18.40
N ASN A 64 7.03 2.44 19.30
CA ASN A 64 7.43 2.36 20.70
C ASN A 64 6.49 1.43 21.45
N VAL A 65 6.92 0.18 21.62
CA VAL A 65 6.15 -0.88 22.29
C VAL A 65 5.86 -0.55 23.76
N SER A 66 6.74 0.21 24.41
CA SER A 66 6.60 0.57 25.83
C SER A 66 5.67 1.76 26.08
N SER A 67 5.30 2.52 25.04
CA SER A 67 4.43 3.70 25.18
C SER A 67 2.98 3.36 25.52
N VAL A 68 2.54 2.12 25.24
CA VAL A 68 1.18 1.67 25.52
C VAL A 68 1.24 0.33 26.24
N SER A 69 0.67 0.27 27.45
CA SER A 69 0.57 -0.98 28.20
C SER A 69 -0.40 -1.94 27.51
N GLU A 70 -0.21 -3.24 27.70
CA GLU A 70 -1.12 -4.27 27.17
C GLU A 70 -2.56 -4.08 27.67
N GLN A 71 -2.72 -3.63 28.93
CA GLN A 71 -4.03 -3.33 29.49
C GLN A 71 -4.72 -2.18 28.76
N ASN A 72 -3.99 -1.13 28.38
CA ASN A 72 -4.54 -0.02 27.62
C ASN A 72 -4.91 -0.44 26.19
N ALA A 73 -4.06 -1.25 25.55
CA ALA A 73 -4.37 -1.83 24.23
C ALA A 73 -5.64 -2.70 24.28
N TYR A 74 -5.75 -3.57 25.29
CA TYR A 74 -6.91 -4.43 25.49
C TYR A 74 -8.20 -3.64 25.74
N ARG A 75 -8.15 -2.60 26.58
CA ARG A 75 -9.30 -1.72 26.85
C ARG A 75 -9.80 -1.00 25.59
N ALA A 76 -8.91 -0.74 24.63
CA ALA A 76 -9.26 -0.17 23.33
C ALA A 76 -9.69 -1.21 22.29
N GLY A 77 -9.72 -2.51 22.63
CA GLY A 77 -10.03 -3.60 21.70
C GLY A 77 -8.91 -3.89 20.69
N LEU A 78 -7.68 -3.43 20.96
CA LEU A 78 -6.53 -3.62 20.09
C LEU A 78 -5.66 -4.79 20.58
N GLN A 79 -4.89 -5.38 19.65
CA GLN A 79 -3.81 -6.30 20.01
C GLN A 79 -2.70 -5.55 20.78
N PRO A 80 -1.85 -6.23 21.57
CA PRO A 80 -0.64 -5.62 22.13
C PRO A 80 0.26 -4.99 21.05
N VAL A 81 0.88 -3.85 21.35
CA VAL A 81 1.74 -3.11 20.39
C VAL A 81 2.92 -3.96 19.91
N SER A 82 3.39 -4.92 20.72
CA SER A 82 4.43 -5.89 20.33
C SER A 82 4.05 -6.75 19.12
N LYS A 83 2.75 -6.91 18.85
CA LYS A 83 2.24 -7.65 17.68
C LYS A 83 1.92 -6.74 16.50
N TRP A 84 1.98 -5.42 16.68
CA TRP A 84 1.66 -4.49 15.61
C TRP A 84 2.77 -4.46 14.57
N GLN A 85 2.34 -4.16 13.37
CA GLN A 85 3.21 -3.98 12.24
C GLN A 85 2.87 -2.62 11.66
N ALA A 86 3.85 -1.72 11.65
CA ALA A 86 3.69 -0.40 11.08
C ALA A 86 4.67 -0.20 9.95
N TYR A 87 4.20 0.52 8.94
CA TYR A 87 4.94 0.75 7.71
C TYR A 87 4.93 2.22 7.32
N GLY A 88 6.03 2.66 6.73
CA GLY A 88 6.14 3.94 6.05
C GLY A 88 6.41 3.73 4.56
N LEU A 89 6.44 4.84 3.83
CA LEU A 89 6.80 4.87 2.42
C LEU A 89 8.03 5.75 2.19
N LYS A 90 9.03 5.23 1.48
CA LYS A 90 10.22 6.01 1.10
C LYS A 90 9.79 7.23 0.26
N GLY A 91 10.20 8.42 0.70
CA GLY A 91 9.80 9.70 0.10
C GLY A 91 8.56 10.34 0.73
N TYR A 92 7.93 9.67 1.71
CA TYR A 92 6.76 10.17 2.45
C TYR A 92 6.97 9.98 3.96
N PRO A 93 7.76 10.85 4.61
CA PRO A 93 8.27 10.64 5.97
C PRO A 93 7.17 10.65 7.05
N ASP A 94 6.10 11.41 6.85
CA ASP A 94 5.07 11.63 7.87
C ASP A 94 3.94 10.58 7.83
N ILE A 95 3.91 9.72 6.81
CA ILE A 95 2.83 8.74 6.63
C ILE A 95 3.24 7.42 7.28
N LYS A 96 2.38 6.94 8.20
CA LYS A 96 2.47 5.61 8.79
C LYS A 96 1.14 4.88 8.64
N LYS A 97 1.18 3.60 8.28
CA LYS A 97 0.01 2.72 8.18
C LYS A 97 0.24 1.42 8.91
#